data_AF-A0A662J8G0-F1
#
_entry.id   AF-A0A662J8G0-F1
#
_cell.length_a   1.000
_cell.length_b   1.000
_cell.length_c   1.000
_cell.angle_alpha   90.00
_cell.angle_beta   90.00
_cell.angle_gamma   90.00
#
_symmetry.space_group_name_H-M   'P 1'
#
loop_
_entity.id
_entity.type
_entity.pdbx_description
1 polymer ?
#
loop_
_entity_poly.entity_id
_entity_poly.type
_entity_poly.pdbx_seq_one_letter_code
_entity_poly.pdbx_strand_id
1 'polypeptide(L)'
;DSYDQGLFYSSTSKSFQSLINSRFVTYACNFFSSPDKGRYVKDVLDQAKSLLDAKKRMADNASISGVVSLQCVGAAQKRLFEARNQIEEAENDYMRLDYIDALYRLAFAMERCESVGWWLNISGKFDDRIGLNEDQLNEMVNKYLRLAKNSVVYSQIILQEMGEHSDLLGDAVQLLEEAEKGMEEYPASSLFTSLEALTKANLAIELVGGDEKEKLARTKEKAALEIGECRNYGIEPVLAVSYYEFAEILENESKMDSIVYYRYAQMIAGALRLAIFPMEKRESRFEGIPPLNPSPSILPSMEEILTLILWILAYILVLIAVVVVIASIISRNRRFKREFPPETW
;
A
#
# COMPACT_ATOMS: atom_id res chain seq x y z
N ASP A 1 7.85 34.78 7.44
CA ASP A 1 8.32 34.41 6.09
C ASP A 1 7.47 33.32 5.45
N SER A 2 7.62 32.02 5.76
CA SER A 2 6.83 30.95 5.07
C SER A 2 5.32 31.04 5.32
N TYR A 3 4.88 31.34 6.55
CA TYR A 3 3.46 31.54 6.87
C TYR A 3 2.82 32.66 6.04
N ASP A 4 3.52 33.79 5.92
CA ASP A 4 3.04 34.98 5.22
C ASP A 4 2.95 34.76 3.70
N GLN A 5 3.67 33.77 3.17
CA GLN A 5 3.64 33.35 1.77
C GLN A 5 2.57 32.27 1.50
N GLY A 6 1.78 31.88 2.52
CA GLY A 6 0.78 30.82 2.40
C GLY A 6 1.35 29.40 2.40
N LEU A 7 2.64 29.23 2.72
CA LEU A 7 3.31 27.94 2.84
C LEU A 7 3.08 27.36 4.25
N PHE A 8 1.84 26.96 4.52
CA PHE A 8 1.39 26.60 5.87
C PHE A 8 1.99 25.30 6.38
N TYR A 9 2.11 24.27 5.53
CA TYR A 9 2.69 23.00 5.97
C TYR A 9 4.18 23.14 6.25
N SER A 10 4.88 23.90 5.42
CA SER A 10 6.30 24.19 5.56
C SER A 10 6.58 25.05 6.78
N SER A 11 5.75 26.07 7.02
CA SER A 11 5.82 26.86 8.25
C SER A 11 5.61 25.98 9.49
N THR A 12 4.65 25.05 9.42
CA THR A 12 4.40 24.09 10.51
C THR A 12 5.59 23.15 10.70
N SER A 13 6.19 22.64 9.62
CA SER A 13 7.38 21.78 9.67
C SER A 13 8.59 22.51 10.28
N LYS A 14 8.84 23.77 9.91
CA LYS A 14 9.90 24.59 10.52
C LYS A 14 9.62 24.90 11.99
N SER A 15 8.36 25.17 12.34
CA SER A 15 7.95 25.34 13.73
C SER A 15 8.16 24.06 14.54
N PHE A 16 7.84 22.90 13.99
CA PHE A 16 8.05 21.60 14.61
C PHE A 16 9.54 21.36 14.93
N GLN A 17 10.45 21.61 13.99
CA GLN A 17 11.89 21.52 14.25
C GLN A 17 12.35 22.48 15.35
N SER A 18 11.80 23.70 15.37
CA SER A 18 12.12 24.69 16.41
C SER A 18 11.61 24.26 17.79
N LEU A 19 10.44 23.61 17.86
CA LEU A 19 9.88 23.07 19.10
C LEU A 19 10.73 21.93 19.65
N ILE A 20 11.19 21.01 18.79
CA ILE A 20 12.10 19.92 19.20
C ILE A 20 13.35 20.50 19.84
N ASN A 21 14.01 21.44 19.15
CA ASN A 21 15.23 22.06 19.64
C ASN A 21 15.01 22.82 20.95
N SER A 22 13.91 23.57 21.07
CA SER A 22 13.57 24.33 22.28
C SER A 22 13.27 23.41 23.46
N ARG A 23 12.54 22.31 23.23
CA ARG A 23 12.25 21.31 24.24
C ARG A 23 13.52 20.59 24.68
N PHE A 24 14.38 20.20 23.74
CA PHE A 24 15.66 19.60 24.03
C PHE A 24 16.54 20.51 24.89
N VAL A 25 16.65 21.79 24.54
CA VAL A 25 17.40 22.78 25.35
C VAL A 25 16.83 22.87 26.76
N THR A 26 15.50 22.90 26.90
CA THR A 26 14.84 22.90 28.22
C THR A 26 15.20 21.64 29.01
N TYR A 27 15.17 20.47 28.37
CA TYR A 27 15.56 19.20 28.98
C TYR A 27 17.03 19.19 29.40
N ALA A 28 17.93 19.65 28.54
CA ALA A 28 19.36 19.72 28.83
C ALA A 28 19.66 20.66 30.01
N CYS A 29 19.04 21.85 30.05
CA CYS A 29 19.20 22.79 31.17
C CYS A 29 18.77 22.18 32.50
N ASN A 30 17.61 21.52 32.52
CA ASN A 30 17.09 20.85 33.72
C ASN A 30 17.96 19.65 34.12
N PHE A 31 18.47 18.89 33.15
CA PHE A 31 19.40 17.79 33.38
C PHE A 31 20.69 18.26 34.07
N PHE A 32 21.33 19.33 33.57
CA PHE A 32 22.55 19.86 34.17
C PHE A 32 22.32 20.49 35.55
N SER A 33 21.10 20.97 35.81
CA SER A 33 20.71 21.55 37.09
C SER A 33 20.19 20.50 38.09
N SER A 34 19.93 19.26 37.66
CA SER A 34 19.36 18.21 38.51
C SER A 34 20.43 17.59 39.42
N PRO A 35 20.15 17.43 40.72
CA PRO A 35 21.04 16.69 41.63
C PRO A 35 21.09 15.19 41.32
N ASP A 36 20.01 14.63 40.76
CA ASP A 36 19.95 13.25 40.27
C ASP A 36 19.59 13.26 38.77
N LYS A 37 20.63 13.08 37.96
CA LYS A 37 20.57 13.11 36.50
C LYS A 37 19.83 11.90 35.93
N GLY A 38 20.10 10.71 36.47
CA GLY A 38 19.46 9.48 36.01
C GLY A 38 17.96 9.51 36.31
N ARG A 39 17.59 9.93 37.53
CA ARG A 39 16.18 10.10 37.89
C ARG A 39 15.46 11.10 37.00
N TYR A 40 16.09 12.25 36.71
CA TYR A 40 15.51 13.26 35.83
C TYR A 40 15.19 12.70 34.43
N VAL A 41 16.16 12.04 33.78
CA VAL A 41 15.95 11.47 32.44
C VAL A 41 14.85 10.40 32.48
N LYS A 42 14.84 9.56 33.52
CA LYS A 42 13.80 8.57 33.70
C LYS A 42 12.41 9.19 33.85
N ASP A 43 12.28 10.28 34.60
CA ASP A 43 11.01 10.98 34.75
C ASP A 43 10.53 11.61 33.41
N VAL A 44 11.44 12.08 32.55
CA VAL A 44 11.10 12.56 31.19
C VAL A 44 10.68 11.41 30.29
N LEU A 45 11.37 10.27 30.36
CA LEU A 45 11.01 9.06 29.63
C LEU A 45 9.61 8.56 30.01
N ASP A 46 9.32 8.47 31.32
CA ASP A 46 8.02 8.02 31.82
C ASP A 46 6.90 9.00 31.41
N GLN A 47 7.17 10.31 31.35
CA GLN A 47 6.25 11.30 30.78
C GLN A 47 5.99 11.09 29.28
N ALA A 48 7.03 10.83 28.49
CA ALA A 48 6.90 10.59 27.06
C ALA A 48 6.05 9.35 26.76
N LYS A 49 6.25 8.26 27.52
CA LYS A 49 5.41 7.05 27.44
C LYS A 49 3.95 7.34 27.78
N SER A 50 3.70 8.09 28.85
CA SER A 50 2.33 8.46 29.23
C SER A 50 1.63 9.30 28.16
N LEU A 51 2.35 10.23 27.53
CA LEU A 51 1.83 11.02 26.42
C LEU A 51 1.57 10.14 25.18
N LEU A 52 2.50 9.24 24.85
CA LEU A 52 2.34 8.28 23.76
C LEU A 52 1.05 7.46 23.94
N ASP A 53 0.81 6.89 25.13
CA ASP A 53 -0.39 6.12 25.43
C ASP A 53 -1.67 6.97 25.29
N ALA A 54 -1.63 8.23 25.72
CA ALA A 54 -2.76 9.14 25.58
C ALA A 54 -3.08 9.43 24.11
N LYS A 55 -2.05 9.70 23.29
CA LYS A 55 -2.21 9.99 21.85
C LYS A 55 -2.54 8.75 21.05
N LYS A 56 -2.04 7.57 21.46
CA LYS A 56 -2.44 6.26 20.93
C LYS A 56 -3.94 6.08 21.01
N ARG A 57 -4.53 6.26 22.21
CA ARG A 57 -5.99 6.17 22.39
C ARG A 57 -6.76 7.15 21.50
N MET A 58 -6.20 8.34 21.22
CA MET A 58 -6.83 9.29 20.28
C MET A 58 -6.79 8.76 18.84
N ALA A 59 -5.65 8.23 18.41
CA ALA A 59 -5.48 7.68 17.06
C ALA A 59 -6.30 6.40 16.83
N ASP A 60 -6.37 5.51 17.83
CA ASP A 60 -7.14 4.26 17.78
C ASP A 60 -8.66 4.54 17.64
N ASN A 61 -9.14 5.65 18.22
CA ASN A 61 -10.55 6.04 18.16
C ASN A 61 -10.91 6.91 16.94
N ALA A 62 -9.93 7.26 16.10
CA ALA A 62 -10.18 8.11 14.94
C ALA A 62 -10.82 7.31 13.80
N SER A 63 -11.97 7.76 13.29
CA SER A 63 -12.67 7.07 12.20
C SER A 63 -12.16 7.49 10.83
N ILE A 64 -11.99 6.51 9.94
CA ILE A 64 -11.73 6.72 8.52
C ILE A 64 -13.06 6.54 7.79
N SER A 65 -13.69 7.66 7.41
CA SER A 65 -14.95 7.66 6.65
C SER A 65 -14.74 7.77 5.14
N GLY A 66 -13.55 8.16 4.72
CA GLY A 66 -13.28 8.57 3.35
C GLY A 66 -11.82 8.96 3.12
N VAL A 67 -11.55 9.51 1.95
CA VAL A 67 -10.20 9.73 1.43
C VAL A 67 -9.44 10.84 2.19
N VAL A 68 -10.13 11.85 2.72
CA VAL A 68 -9.45 12.91 3.49
C VAL A 68 -9.19 12.48 4.93
N SER A 69 -10.16 11.82 5.56
CA SER A 69 -9.95 11.24 6.89
C SER A 69 -8.87 10.15 6.85
N LEU A 70 -8.80 9.33 5.80
CA LEU A 70 -7.71 8.37 5.57
C LEU A 70 -6.34 9.05 5.66
N GLN A 71 -6.14 10.14 4.92
CA GLN A 71 -4.88 10.87 4.91
C GLN A 71 -4.51 11.40 6.29
N CYS A 72 -5.46 12.05 6.96
CA CYS A 72 -5.22 12.68 8.26
C CYS A 72 -4.96 11.64 9.37
N VAL A 73 -5.76 10.57 9.40
CA VAL A 73 -5.60 9.47 10.36
C VAL A 73 -4.30 8.72 10.09
N GLY A 74 -4.00 8.39 8.83
CA GLY A 74 -2.75 7.74 8.46
C GLY A 74 -1.51 8.58 8.81
N ALA A 75 -1.57 9.91 8.61
CA ALA A 75 -0.52 10.82 9.06
C ALA A 75 -0.37 10.80 10.58
N ALA A 76 -1.47 10.89 11.33
CA ALA A 76 -1.46 10.86 12.79
C ALA A 76 -0.86 9.55 13.33
N GLN A 77 -1.28 8.40 12.79
CA GLN A 77 -0.76 7.08 13.15
C GLN A 77 0.72 6.93 12.81
N LYS A 78 1.17 7.45 11.66
CA LYS A 78 2.59 7.45 11.31
C LYS A 78 3.44 8.23 12.31
N ARG A 79 2.99 9.42 12.76
CA ARG A 79 3.72 10.18 13.81
C ARG A 79 3.75 9.45 15.14
N LEU A 80 2.70 8.70 15.47
CA LEU A 80 2.68 7.88 16.67
C LEU A 80 3.74 6.76 16.59
N PHE A 81 3.89 6.14 15.43
CA PHE A 81 4.92 5.13 15.20
C PHE A 81 6.33 5.73 15.30
N GLU A 82 6.57 6.89 14.68
CA GLU A 82 7.84 7.61 14.81
C GLU A 82 8.16 7.99 16.27
N ALA A 83 7.16 8.44 17.04
CA ALA A 83 7.34 8.75 18.45
C ALA A 83 7.69 7.50 19.28
N ARG A 84 7.02 6.36 19.01
CA ARG A 84 7.29 5.07 19.66
C ARG A 84 8.73 4.64 19.43
N ASN A 85 9.19 4.63 18.18
CA ASN A 85 10.57 4.25 17.84
C ASN A 85 11.60 5.15 18.54
N GLN A 86 11.34 6.46 18.61
CA GLN A 86 12.26 7.39 19.28
C GLN A 86 12.27 7.21 20.79
N ILE A 87 11.14 6.84 21.40
CA ILE A 87 11.09 6.47 22.82
C ILE A 87 11.90 5.19 23.06
N GLU A 88 11.71 4.15 22.24
CA GLU A 88 12.46 2.89 22.35
C GLU A 88 13.98 3.11 22.25
N GLU A 89 14.43 3.91 21.28
CA GLU A 89 15.84 4.30 21.15
C GLU A 89 16.32 5.14 22.35
N ALA A 90 15.48 6.04 22.88
CA ALA A 90 15.82 6.79 24.09
C ALA A 90 15.96 5.89 25.33
N GLU A 91 15.22 4.78 25.41
CA GLU A 91 15.41 3.78 26.47
C GLU A 91 16.77 3.11 26.38
N ASN A 92 17.18 2.75 25.15
CA ASN A 92 18.50 2.17 24.89
C ASN A 92 19.62 3.15 25.28
N ASP A 93 19.48 4.42 24.92
CA ASP A 93 20.41 5.49 25.30
C ASP A 93 20.47 5.67 26.82
N TYR A 94 19.31 5.70 27.48
CA TYR A 94 19.23 5.76 28.94
C TYR A 94 19.94 4.58 29.62
N MET A 95 19.75 3.35 29.13
CA MET A 95 20.43 2.15 29.65
C MET A 95 21.94 2.20 29.46
N ARG A 96 22.41 2.84 28.39
CA ARG A 96 23.85 3.07 28.10
C ARG A 96 24.42 4.29 28.83
N LEU A 97 23.62 4.97 29.64
CA LEU A 97 23.95 6.24 30.33
C LEU A 97 24.21 7.40 29.35
N ASP A 98 23.73 7.29 28.11
CA ASP A 98 23.80 8.35 27.11
C ASP A 98 22.60 9.30 27.24
N TYR A 99 22.63 10.08 28.32
CA TYR A 99 21.50 10.87 28.73
C TYR A 99 21.19 12.05 27.81
N ILE A 100 22.18 12.61 27.12
CA ILE A 100 21.95 13.76 26.25
C ILE A 100 21.24 13.30 24.98
N ASP A 101 21.66 12.19 24.38
CA ASP A 101 21.00 11.63 23.20
C ASP A 101 19.59 11.13 23.55
N ALA A 102 19.43 10.48 24.71
CA ALA A 102 18.10 10.11 25.22
C ALA A 102 17.17 11.32 25.32
N LEU A 103 17.62 12.45 25.89
CA LEU A 103 16.80 13.66 26.03
C LEU A 103 16.46 14.31 24.68
N TYR A 104 17.36 14.24 23.69
CA TYR A 104 17.06 14.73 22.34
C TYR A 104 15.97 13.88 21.65
N ARG A 105 16.10 12.55 21.72
CA ARG A 105 15.09 11.62 21.19
C ARG A 105 13.75 11.78 21.89
N LEU A 106 13.74 11.96 23.21
CA LEU A 106 12.52 12.24 23.97
C LEU A 106 11.90 13.57 23.58
N ALA A 107 12.69 14.61 23.34
CA ALA A 107 12.18 15.89 22.84
C ALA A 107 11.49 15.72 21.48
N PHE A 108 12.11 14.98 20.57
CA PHE A 108 11.51 14.63 19.27
C PHE A 108 10.19 13.86 19.43
N ALA A 109 10.19 12.80 20.25
CA ALA A 109 9.03 11.95 20.46
C ALA A 109 7.84 12.73 21.04
N MET A 110 8.09 13.63 22.00
CA MET A 110 7.07 14.48 22.61
C MET A 110 6.38 15.36 21.56
N GLU A 111 7.17 16.01 20.69
CA GLU A 111 6.60 16.85 19.62
C GLU A 111 5.84 16.01 18.58
N ARG A 112 6.32 14.80 18.25
CA ARG A 112 5.58 13.88 17.38
C ARG A 112 4.24 13.47 17.97
N CYS A 113 4.22 13.12 19.26
CA CYS A 113 2.99 12.85 20.00
C CYS A 113 2.01 14.04 19.93
N GLU A 114 2.47 15.27 20.11
CA GLU A 114 1.58 16.44 20.02
C GLU A 114 1.01 16.64 18.61
N SER A 115 1.81 16.39 17.57
CA SER A 115 1.37 16.52 16.19
C SER A 115 0.28 15.52 15.77
N VAL A 116 0.07 14.42 16.50
CA VAL A 116 -1.05 13.48 16.29
C VAL A 116 -2.38 14.22 16.35
N GLY A 117 -2.58 15.02 17.40
CA GLY A 117 -3.83 15.77 17.59
C GLY A 117 -4.04 16.83 16.51
N TRP A 118 -2.96 17.43 16.02
CA TRP A 118 -3.02 18.40 14.92
C TRP A 118 -3.55 17.75 13.64
N TRP A 119 -3.01 16.60 13.24
CA TRP A 119 -3.47 15.88 12.04
C TRP A 119 -4.91 15.40 12.15
N LEU A 120 -5.30 14.83 13.30
CA LEU A 120 -6.68 14.42 13.51
C LEU A 120 -7.64 15.61 13.42
N ASN A 121 -7.27 16.79 13.92
CA ASN A 121 -8.11 17.98 13.82
C ASN A 121 -8.26 18.52 12.38
N ILE A 122 -7.31 18.27 11.49
CA ILE A 122 -7.39 18.67 10.08
C ILE A 122 -8.50 17.90 9.36
N SER A 123 -8.71 16.63 9.72
CA SER A 123 -9.75 15.80 9.08
C SER A 123 -11.14 16.44 9.11
N GLY A 124 -11.50 17.09 10.23
CA GLY A 124 -12.78 17.78 10.40
C GLY A 124 -12.87 19.15 9.73
N LYS A 125 -11.86 19.57 8.97
CA LYS A 125 -11.85 20.84 8.22
C LYS A 125 -12.17 20.68 6.73
N PHE A 126 -12.23 19.45 6.25
CA PHE A 126 -12.49 19.13 4.85
C PHE A 126 -13.73 18.24 4.74
N ASP A 127 -14.50 18.44 3.67
CA ASP A 127 -15.61 17.55 3.37
C ASP A 127 -15.08 16.21 2.86
N ASP A 128 -15.40 15.13 3.57
CA ASP A 128 -15.02 13.78 3.15
C ASP A 128 -16.06 13.21 2.19
N ARG A 129 -16.12 13.78 0.98
CA ARG A 129 -17.20 13.53 0.00
C ARG A 129 -17.17 12.12 -0.60
N ILE A 130 -16.04 11.46 -0.50
CA ILE A 130 -15.78 10.17 -1.14
C ILE A 130 -15.58 9.16 -0.03
N GLY A 131 -16.61 8.33 0.15
CA GLY A 131 -16.60 7.27 1.13
C GLY A 131 -15.51 6.24 0.83
N LEU A 132 -14.89 5.73 1.89
CA LEU A 132 -13.91 4.66 1.82
C LEU A 132 -14.34 3.60 2.84
N ASN A 133 -14.52 2.36 2.39
CA ASN A 133 -14.76 1.24 3.29
C ASN A 133 -13.45 0.51 3.63
N GLU A 134 -13.54 -0.37 4.62
CA GLU A 134 -12.40 -1.14 5.13
C GLU A 134 -11.77 -2.06 4.05
N ASP A 135 -12.59 -2.70 3.21
CA ASP A 135 -12.11 -3.56 2.13
C ASP A 135 -11.28 -2.77 1.10
N GLN A 136 -11.73 -1.57 0.71
CA GLN A 136 -11.01 -0.69 -0.20
C GLN A 136 -9.68 -0.23 0.42
N LEU A 137 -9.68 0.13 1.72
CA LEU A 137 -8.45 0.47 2.42
C LEU A 137 -7.48 -0.72 2.44
N ASN A 138 -7.95 -1.91 2.81
CA ASN A 138 -7.14 -3.12 2.86
C ASN A 138 -6.59 -3.48 1.47
N GLU A 139 -7.38 -3.34 0.40
CA GLU A 139 -6.90 -3.56 -0.97
C GLU A 139 -5.77 -2.58 -1.34
N MET A 140 -5.95 -1.29 -1.01
CA MET A 140 -4.94 -0.27 -1.26
C MET A 140 -3.64 -0.54 -0.50
N VAL A 141 -3.74 -0.84 0.80
CA VAL A 141 -2.59 -1.14 1.67
C VAL A 141 -1.82 -2.33 1.11
N ASN A 142 -2.51 -3.45 0.87
CA ASN A 142 -1.89 -4.67 0.34
C ASN A 142 -1.24 -4.43 -1.02
N LYS A 143 -1.89 -3.66 -1.89
CA LYS A 143 -1.34 -3.32 -3.21
C LYS A 143 -0.05 -2.52 -3.08
N TYR A 144 -0.05 -1.43 -2.32
CA TYR A 144 1.11 -0.55 -2.22
C TYR A 144 2.24 -1.14 -1.39
N LEU A 145 1.93 -1.93 -0.36
CA LEU A 145 2.93 -2.72 0.37
C LEU A 145 3.64 -3.71 -0.55
N ARG A 146 2.88 -4.46 -1.36
CA ARG A 146 3.46 -5.38 -2.35
C ARG A 146 4.30 -4.65 -3.41
N LEU A 147 3.84 -3.50 -3.89
CA LEU A 147 4.61 -2.69 -4.84
C LEU A 147 5.92 -2.19 -4.21
N ALA A 148 5.87 -1.70 -2.96
CA ALA A 148 7.06 -1.28 -2.22
C ALA A 148 8.05 -2.43 -2.06
N LYS A 149 7.58 -3.61 -1.62
CA LYS A 149 8.39 -4.82 -1.49
C LYS A 149 9.08 -5.22 -2.79
N ASN A 150 8.33 -5.25 -3.88
CA ASN A 150 8.88 -5.57 -5.19
C ASN A 150 9.92 -4.55 -5.66
N SER A 151 9.66 -3.26 -5.43
CA SER A 151 10.58 -2.18 -5.81
C SER A 151 11.86 -2.21 -4.98
N VAL A 152 11.78 -2.46 -3.66
CA VAL A 152 12.96 -2.63 -2.79
C VAL A 152 13.83 -3.78 -3.28
N VAL A 153 13.24 -4.96 -3.51
CA VAL A 153 13.98 -6.15 -4.00
C VAL A 153 14.62 -5.87 -5.35
N TYR A 154 13.87 -5.29 -6.29
CA TYR A 154 14.39 -4.96 -7.61
C TYR A 154 15.54 -3.95 -7.55
N SER A 155 15.39 -2.89 -6.75
CA SER A 155 16.40 -1.86 -6.57
C SER A 155 17.67 -2.41 -5.93
N GLN A 156 17.53 -3.32 -4.96
CA GLN A 156 18.65 -4.00 -4.34
C GLN A 156 19.44 -4.84 -5.35
N ILE A 157 18.76 -5.61 -6.20
CA ILE A 157 19.41 -6.43 -7.24
C ILE A 157 20.16 -5.53 -8.24
N ILE A 158 19.50 -4.52 -8.78
CA ILE A 158 20.10 -3.64 -9.80
C ILE A 158 21.31 -2.88 -9.26
N LEU A 159 21.19 -2.27 -8.07
CA LEU A 159 22.30 -1.54 -7.47
C LEU A 159 23.48 -2.47 -7.16
N GLN A 160 23.21 -3.69 -6.69
CA GLN A 160 24.25 -4.69 -6.48
C GLN A 160 24.95 -5.11 -7.78
N GLU A 161 24.21 -5.32 -8.87
CA GLU A 161 24.78 -5.65 -10.18
C GLU A 161 25.62 -4.51 -10.77
N MET A 162 25.23 -3.26 -10.48
CA MET A 162 25.98 -2.06 -10.87
C MET A 162 27.21 -1.80 -9.98
N GLY A 163 27.30 -2.45 -8.81
CA GLY A 163 28.31 -2.13 -7.80
C GLY A 163 28.11 -0.78 -7.13
N GLU A 164 26.86 -0.28 -7.12
CA GLU A 164 26.47 1.01 -6.57
C GLU A 164 25.77 0.85 -5.21
N HIS A 165 25.79 1.92 -4.41
CA HIS A 165 25.10 2.00 -3.13
C HIS A 165 24.20 3.23 -3.07
N SER A 166 23.08 3.13 -2.35
CA SER A 166 22.12 4.23 -2.21
C SER A 166 21.53 4.27 -0.81
N ASP A 167 21.67 5.41 -0.13
CA ASP A 167 21.05 5.65 1.17
C ASP A 167 19.51 5.58 1.07
N LEU A 168 18.93 5.98 -0.07
CA LEU A 168 17.50 5.86 -0.33
C LEU A 168 17.03 4.40 -0.32
N LEU A 169 17.87 3.45 -0.75
CA LEU A 169 17.52 2.03 -0.67
C LEU A 169 17.52 1.56 0.80
N GLY A 170 18.50 1.98 1.60
CA GLY A 170 18.54 1.69 3.04
C GLY A 170 17.29 2.20 3.76
N ASP A 171 16.94 3.46 3.51
CA ASP A 171 15.72 4.07 4.03
C ASP A 171 14.46 3.32 3.57
N ALA A 172 14.40 2.90 2.30
CA ALA A 172 13.26 2.18 1.76
C ALA A 172 13.06 0.81 2.42
N VAL A 173 14.16 0.09 2.72
CA VAL A 173 14.12 -1.18 3.46
C VAL A 173 13.56 -0.94 4.86
N GLN A 174 14.07 0.05 5.57
CA GLN A 174 13.56 0.38 6.91
C GLN A 174 12.07 0.73 6.88
N LEU A 175 11.65 1.63 5.99
CA LEU A 175 10.24 2.03 5.85
C LEU A 175 9.35 0.83 5.49
N LEU A 176 9.84 -0.10 4.67
CA LEU A 176 9.10 -1.32 4.33
C LEU A 176 8.87 -2.19 5.57
N GLU A 177 9.91 -2.40 6.40
CA GLU A 177 9.77 -3.15 7.65
C GLU A 177 8.78 -2.47 8.62
N GLU A 178 8.82 -1.13 8.71
CA GLU A 178 7.88 -0.36 9.53
C GLU A 178 6.44 -0.51 9.01
N ALA A 179 6.24 -0.46 7.69
CA ALA A 179 4.93 -0.65 7.07
C ALA A 179 4.38 -2.06 7.30
N GLU A 180 5.22 -3.10 7.22
CA GLU A 180 4.84 -4.49 7.49
C GLU A 180 4.43 -4.67 8.97
N LYS A 181 5.20 -4.12 9.92
CA LYS A 181 4.88 -4.17 11.36
C LYS A 181 3.59 -3.43 11.71
N GLY A 182 3.35 -2.29 11.06
CA GLY A 182 2.19 -1.44 11.34
C GLY A 182 0.90 -1.90 10.69
N MET A 183 0.92 -2.89 9.79
CA MET A 183 -0.21 -3.16 8.90
C MET A 183 -1.48 -3.60 9.63
N GLU A 184 -1.32 -4.42 10.68
CA GLU A 184 -2.45 -4.92 11.47
C GLU A 184 -2.99 -3.86 12.44
N GLU A 185 -2.10 -3.06 13.05
CA GLU A 185 -2.49 -2.05 14.05
C GLU A 185 -3.00 -0.76 13.38
N TYR A 186 -2.33 -0.31 12.32
CA TYR A 186 -2.50 0.99 11.67
C TYR A 186 -2.39 0.90 10.14
N PRO A 187 -3.39 0.30 9.46
CA PRO A 187 -3.36 0.10 8.01
C PRO A 187 -3.21 1.42 7.24
N ALA A 188 -3.83 2.52 7.68
CA ALA A 188 -3.68 3.82 7.04
C ALA A 188 -2.24 4.35 7.12
N SER A 189 -1.57 4.21 8.27
CA SER A 189 -0.13 4.49 8.39
C SER A 189 0.68 3.63 7.42
N SER A 190 0.45 2.31 7.42
CA SER A 190 1.17 1.37 6.55
C SER A 190 1.00 1.67 5.07
N LEU A 191 -0.16 2.16 4.62
CA LEU A 191 -0.35 2.65 3.26
C LEU A 191 0.64 3.77 2.93
N PHE A 192 0.67 4.83 3.74
CA PHE A 192 1.51 6.00 3.47
C PHE A 192 3.00 5.71 3.66
N THR A 193 3.36 4.84 4.61
CA THR A 193 4.74 4.37 4.78
C THR A 193 5.18 3.49 3.60
N SER A 194 4.30 2.62 3.09
CA SER A 194 4.58 1.83 1.88
C SER A 194 4.79 2.71 0.65
N LEU A 195 3.99 3.77 0.49
CA LEU A 195 4.16 4.74 -0.60
C LEU A 195 5.51 5.48 -0.53
N GLU A 196 5.99 5.76 0.68
CA GLU A 196 7.31 6.38 0.88
C GLU A 196 8.44 5.39 0.59
N ALA A 197 8.35 4.16 1.10
CA ALA A 197 9.30 3.10 0.79
C ALA A 197 9.40 2.87 -0.73
N LEU A 198 8.25 2.77 -1.40
CA LEU A 198 8.17 2.65 -2.86
C LEU A 198 8.78 3.86 -3.58
N THR A 199 8.56 5.07 -3.07
CA THR A 199 9.17 6.29 -3.61
C THR A 199 10.69 6.21 -3.54
N LYS A 200 11.24 5.94 -2.35
CA LYS A 200 12.68 5.91 -2.12
C LYS A 200 13.37 4.77 -2.88
N ALA A 201 12.76 3.58 -2.91
CA ALA A 201 13.28 2.46 -3.69
C ALA A 201 13.37 2.77 -5.18
N ASN A 202 12.28 3.28 -5.79
CA ASN A 202 12.31 3.65 -7.21
C ASN A 202 13.34 4.75 -7.52
N LEU A 203 13.47 5.74 -6.63
CA LEU A 203 14.45 6.80 -6.78
C LEU A 203 15.89 6.33 -6.58
N ALA A 204 16.11 5.31 -5.75
CA ALA A 204 17.44 4.72 -5.54
C ALA A 204 18.06 4.25 -6.85
N ILE A 205 17.27 3.71 -7.79
CA ILE A 205 17.71 3.39 -9.15
C ILE A 205 17.66 4.62 -10.05
N GLU A 206 16.55 5.37 -10.06
CA GLU A 206 16.35 6.48 -11.01
C GLU A 206 17.45 7.53 -10.90
N LEU A 207 18.02 7.73 -9.71
CA LEU A 207 19.02 8.74 -9.43
C LEU A 207 20.46 8.29 -9.67
N VAL A 208 20.67 7.02 -10.06
CA VAL A 208 21.98 6.57 -10.54
C VAL A 208 22.27 7.19 -11.92
N GLY A 209 23.05 8.27 -11.91
CA GLY A 209 23.41 9.04 -13.11
C GLY A 209 22.29 9.92 -13.67
N GLY A 210 22.64 10.92 -14.49
CA GLY A 210 21.70 11.86 -15.13
C GLY A 210 21.59 13.24 -14.47
N ASP A 211 20.93 14.18 -15.14
CA ASP A 211 20.82 15.57 -14.67
C ASP A 211 19.72 15.74 -13.60
N GLU A 212 20.14 16.05 -12.37
CA GLU A 212 19.25 16.32 -11.24
C GLU A 212 18.28 17.47 -11.51
N LYS A 213 18.67 18.49 -12.29
CA LYS A 213 17.79 19.63 -12.58
C LYS A 213 16.59 19.23 -13.43
N GLU A 214 16.83 18.43 -14.47
CA GLU A 214 15.78 17.90 -15.33
C GLU A 214 14.83 16.99 -14.53
N LYS A 215 15.40 16.11 -13.69
CA LYS A 215 14.62 15.20 -12.83
C LYS A 215 13.77 15.97 -11.82
N LEU A 216 14.33 17.01 -11.20
CA LEU A 216 13.60 17.87 -10.28
C LEU A 216 12.40 18.52 -10.97
N ALA A 217 12.63 19.20 -12.09
CA ALA A 217 11.56 19.86 -12.85
C ALA A 217 10.45 18.88 -13.26
N ARG A 218 10.84 17.72 -13.80
CA ARG A 218 9.91 16.65 -14.21
C ARG A 218 9.10 16.09 -13.04
N THR A 219 9.73 15.88 -11.88
CA THR A 219 9.04 15.30 -10.71
C THR A 219 8.09 16.32 -10.11
N LYS A 220 8.49 17.60 -10.05
CA LYS A 220 7.63 18.72 -9.65
C LYS A 220 6.38 18.82 -10.54
N GLU A 221 6.55 18.81 -11.85
CA GLU A 221 5.43 18.90 -12.80
C GLU A 221 4.46 17.71 -12.64
N LYS A 222 4.98 16.48 -12.55
CA LYS A 222 4.17 15.27 -12.37
C LYS A 222 3.39 15.28 -11.06
N ALA A 223 3.99 15.76 -9.97
CA ALA A 223 3.32 15.87 -8.68
C ALA A 223 2.16 16.88 -8.74
N ALA A 224 2.38 18.05 -9.36
CA ALA A 224 1.34 19.05 -9.56
C ALA A 224 0.18 18.52 -10.43
N LEU A 225 0.51 17.78 -11.48
CA LEU A 225 -0.49 17.15 -12.36
C LEU A 225 -1.37 16.15 -11.59
N GLU A 226 -0.79 15.19 -10.87
CA GLU A 226 -1.59 14.20 -10.12
C GLU A 226 -2.43 14.85 -9.00
N ILE A 227 -1.92 15.91 -8.35
CA ILE A 227 -2.71 16.70 -7.38
C ILE A 227 -3.90 17.37 -8.08
N GLY A 228 -3.69 17.96 -9.25
CA GLY A 228 -4.75 18.55 -10.07
C GLY A 228 -5.81 17.52 -10.47
N GLU A 229 -5.38 16.34 -10.90
CA GLU A 229 -6.28 15.23 -11.24
C GLU A 229 -7.09 14.75 -10.03
N CYS A 230 -6.47 14.60 -8.85
CA CYS A 230 -7.21 14.29 -7.61
C CYS A 230 -8.35 15.29 -7.34
N ARG A 231 -8.05 16.59 -7.47
CA ARG A 231 -9.03 17.67 -7.27
C ARG A 231 -10.13 17.65 -8.32
N ASN A 232 -9.82 17.30 -9.56
CA ASN A 232 -10.83 17.11 -10.62
C ASN A 232 -11.82 15.99 -10.28
N TYR A 233 -11.39 14.97 -9.52
CA TYR A 233 -12.27 13.92 -9.00
C TYR A 233 -12.93 14.26 -7.65
N GLY A 234 -12.75 15.49 -7.15
CA GLY A 234 -13.33 15.92 -5.88
C GLY A 234 -12.60 15.42 -4.63
N ILE A 235 -11.38 14.88 -4.78
CA ILE A 235 -10.49 14.59 -3.65
C ILE A 235 -9.67 15.83 -3.34
N GLU A 236 -9.60 16.23 -2.07
CA GLU A 236 -8.54 17.12 -1.62
C GLU A 236 -7.36 16.28 -1.10
N PRO A 237 -6.22 16.22 -1.83
CA PRO A 237 -5.09 15.41 -1.43
C PRO A 237 -4.20 16.18 -0.44
N VAL A 238 -4.74 16.47 0.75
CA VAL A 238 -4.12 17.29 1.80
C VAL A 238 -2.65 16.91 2.06
N LEU A 239 -2.34 15.62 2.13
CA LEU A 239 -0.96 15.16 2.34
C LEU A 239 -0.08 15.39 1.12
N ALA A 240 -0.57 15.14 -0.09
CA ALA A 240 0.21 15.39 -1.30
C ALA A 240 0.55 16.87 -1.45
N VAL A 241 -0.42 17.76 -1.21
CA VAL A 241 -0.22 19.22 -1.23
C VAL A 241 0.81 19.63 -0.18
N SER A 242 0.71 19.08 1.03
CA SER A 242 1.66 19.33 2.11
C SER A 242 3.09 18.96 1.71
N TYR A 243 3.31 17.75 1.19
CA TYR A 243 4.64 17.29 0.77
C TYR A 243 5.15 18.00 -0.49
N TYR A 244 4.26 18.40 -1.40
CA TYR A 244 4.62 19.23 -2.55
C TYR A 244 5.16 20.60 -2.09
N GLU A 245 4.43 21.26 -1.20
CA GLU A 245 4.82 22.55 -0.64
C GLU A 245 6.16 22.45 0.12
N PHE A 246 6.35 21.38 0.88
CA PHE A 246 7.62 21.15 1.58
C PHE A 246 8.79 20.91 0.61
N ALA A 247 8.55 20.16 -0.47
CA ALA A 247 9.53 19.94 -1.52
C ALA A 247 9.99 21.25 -2.18
N GLU A 248 9.08 22.22 -2.37
CA GLU A 248 9.39 23.54 -2.93
C GLU A 248 10.43 24.30 -2.11
N ILE A 249 10.32 24.24 -0.77
CA ILE A 249 11.30 24.88 0.10
C ILE A 249 12.66 24.19 -0.01
N LEU A 250 12.65 22.86 -0.07
CA LEU A 250 13.86 22.05 -0.12
C LEU A 250 14.62 22.18 -1.43
N GLU A 251 14.04 22.70 -2.52
CA GLU A 251 14.76 22.88 -3.79
C GLU A 251 16.08 23.65 -3.64
N ASN A 252 16.12 24.61 -2.71
CA ASN A 252 17.30 25.43 -2.41
C ASN A 252 18.20 24.85 -1.31
N GLU A 253 17.70 23.90 -0.52
CA GLU A 253 18.40 23.30 0.62
C GLU A 253 19.02 21.94 0.24
N SER A 254 18.23 21.07 -0.38
CA SER A 254 18.59 19.73 -0.86
C SER A 254 17.70 19.31 -2.03
N LYS A 255 18.26 19.34 -3.25
CA LYS A 255 17.54 18.92 -4.46
C LYS A 255 17.10 17.46 -4.40
N MET A 256 17.94 16.61 -3.79
CA MET A 256 17.65 15.19 -3.59
C MET A 256 16.37 15.02 -2.76
N ASP A 257 16.30 15.69 -1.61
CA ASP A 257 15.13 15.60 -0.72
C ASP A 257 13.90 16.22 -1.39
N SER A 258 14.08 17.33 -2.12
CA SER A 258 13.01 17.92 -2.92
C SER A 258 12.43 16.92 -3.94
N ILE A 259 13.28 16.21 -4.69
CA ILE A 259 12.85 15.15 -5.62
C ILE A 259 12.07 14.05 -4.88
N VAL A 260 12.57 13.60 -3.73
CA VAL A 260 11.91 12.57 -2.91
C VAL A 260 10.51 13.04 -2.49
N TYR A 261 10.38 14.25 -1.95
CA TYR A 261 9.08 14.74 -1.48
C TYR A 261 8.11 15.06 -2.61
N TYR A 262 8.57 15.57 -3.76
CA TYR A 262 7.70 15.68 -4.94
C TYR A 262 7.23 14.32 -5.43
N ARG A 263 8.12 13.33 -5.49
CA ARG A 263 7.75 11.98 -5.91
C ARG A 263 6.75 11.38 -4.92
N TYR A 264 6.97 11.58 -3.63
CA TYR A 264 6.07 11.08 -2.60
C TYR A 264 4.70 11.74 -2.68
N ALA A 265 4.64 13.06 -2.88
CA ALA A 265 3.40 13.78 -3.14
C ALA A 265 2.66 13.24 -4.37
N GLN A 266 3.38 12.99 -5.47
CA GLN A 266 2.83 12.36 -6.67
C GLN A 266 2.25 10.97 -6.35
N MET A 267 2.97 10.14 -5.60
CA MET A 267 2.55 8.78 -5.23
C MET A 267 1.30 8.79 -4.35
N ILE A 268 1.22 9.71 -3.38
CA ILE A 268 0.04 9.91 -2.55
C ILE A 268 -1.16 10.27 -3.41
N ALA A 269 -1.06 11.32 -4.24
CA ALA A 269 -2.16 11.73 -5.10
C ALA A 269 -2.63 10.59 -6.03
N GLY A 270 -1.69 9.93 -6.71
CA GLY A 270 -1.99 8.78 -7.56
C GLY A 270 -2.69 7.64 -6.80
N ALA A 271 -2.29 7.36 -5.55
CA ALA A 271 -2.92 6.34 -4.72
C ALA A 271 -4.36 6.68 -4.34
N LEU A 272 -4.62 7.93 -3.94
CA LEU A 272 -5.96 8.37 -3.56
C LEU A 272 -6.93 8.28 -4.75
N ARG A 273 -6.47 8.56 -5.97
CA ARG A 273 -7.29 8.40 -7.18
C ARG A 273 -7.69 6.95 -7.43
N LEU A 274 -6.82 5.98 -7.14
CA LEU A 274 -7.15 4.55 -7.26
C LEU A 274 -8.18 4.08 -6.22
N ALA A 275 -8.40 4.83 -5.12
CA ALA A 275 -9.44 4.51 -4.15
C ALA A 275 -10.87 4.68 -4.72
N ILE A 276 -11.05 5.62 -5.67
CA ILE A 276 -12.35 5.96 -6.27
C ILE A 276 -12.73 5.01 -7.40
N PHE A 277 -11.72 4.56 -8.15
CA PHE A 277 -11.90 3.58 -9.20
C PHE A 277 -11.54 2.22 -8.61
N PRO A 278 -12.46 1.53 -7.88
CA PRO A 278 -12.27 0.10 -7.70
C PRO A 278 -12.08 -0.40 -9.12
N MET A 279 -10.96 -1.07 -9.37
CA MET A 279 -10.63 -1.53 -10.71
C MET A 279 -11.90 -2.17 -11.26
N GLU A 280 -12.49 -1.60 -12.33
CA GLU A 280 -13.09 -2.47 -13.34
C GLU A 280 -12.12 -3.62 -13.43
N LYS A 281 -12.55 -4.86 -13.14
CA LYS A 281 -11.71 -6.05 -13.19
C LYS A 281 -10.94 -6.03 -14.50
N ARG A 282 -9.79 -5.37 -14.52
CA ARG A 282 -8.88 -5.38 -15.62
C ARG A 282 -8.16 -6.67 -15.33
N GLU A 283 -8.70 -7.73 -15.93
CA GLU A 283 -7.98 -8.97 -16.05
C GLU A 283 -6.55 -8.60 -16.42
N SER A 284 -5.63 -9.13 -15.61
CA SER A 284 -4.21 -8.92 -15.79
C SER A 284 -3.86 -9.07 -17.27
N ARG A 285 -3.31 -8.03 -17.90
CA ARG A 285 -2.70 -8.14 -19.23
C ARG A 285 -1.43 -8.99 -19.23
N PHE A 286 -0.94 -9.37 -18.04
CA PHE A 286 -0.02 -10.48 -17.91
C PHE A 286 -0.84 -11.77 -17.94
N GLU A 287 -0.80 -12.46 -19.08
CA GLU A 287 -0.81 -13.92 -19.03
C GLU A 287 0.38 -14.32 -18.16
N GLY A 288 0.10 -14.97 -17.02
CA GLY A 288 1.16 -15.60 -16.25
C GLY A 288 1.92 -16.61 -17.12
N ILE A 289 3.02 -17.14 -16.58
CA ILE A 289 3.63 -18.39 -17.10
C ILE A 289 2.47 -19.35 -17.40
N PRO A 290 2.37 -19.90 -18.62
CA PRO A 290 1.25 -20.76 -18.99
C PRO A 290 1.06 -21.79 -17.87
N PRO A 291 -0.18 -22.03 -17.42
CA PRO A 291 -0.42 -23.00 -16.38
C PRO A 291 0.30 -24.28 -16.79
N LEU A 292 1.10 -24.85 -15.88
CA LEU A 292 1.55 -26.23 -16.04
C LEU A 292 0.29 -27.00 -16.37
N ASN A 293 0.22 -27.53 -17.61
CA ASN A 293 -0.94 -28.23 -18.11
C ASN A 293 -1.44 -29.13 -16.98
N PRO A 294 -2.71 -28.99 -16.53
CA PRO A 294 -3.24 -29.98 -15.61
C PRO A 294 -3.01 -31.32 -16.29
N SER A 295 -2.34 -32.24 -15.59
CA SER A 295 -2.13 -33.61 -16.07
C SER A 295 -3.44 -34.05 -16.72
N PRO A 296 -3.41 -34.51 -17.99
CA PRO A 296 -4.61 -34.74 -18.75
C PRO A 296 -5.53 -35.61 -17.89
N SER A 297 -6.67 -35.03 -17.51
CA SER A 297 -7.68 -35.73 -16.74
C SER A 297 -8.04 -36.97 -17.54
N ILE A 298 -7.61 -38.13 -17.04
CA ILE A 298 -7.85 -39.45 -17.65
C ILE A 298 -9.36 -39.77 -17.66
N LEU A 299 -10.16 -38.94 -16.99
CA LEU A 299 -11.61 -39.04 -16.92
C LEU A 299 -12.24 -38.06 -17.92
N PRO A 300 -13.09 -38.54 -18.85
CA PRO A 300 -13.78 -37.69 -19.82
C PRO A 300 -14.70 -36.71 -19.11
N SER A 301 -14.86 -35.53 -19.71
CA SER A 301 -15.76 -34.48 -19.21
C SER A 301 -17.22 -34.95 -19.20
N MET A 302 -18.04 -34.34 -18.34
CA MET A 302 -19.48 -34.70 -18.25
C MET A 302 -20.22 -34.49 -19.58
N GLU A 303 -19.78 -33.54 -20.40
CA GLU A 303 -20.32 -33.32 -21.75
C GLU A 303 -19.92 -34.46 -22.71
N GLU A 304 -18.66 -34.91 -22.69
CA GLU A 304 -18.22 -36.05 -23.50
C GLU A 304 -18.97 -37.33 -23.12
N ILE A 305 -19.18 -37.58 -21.82
CA ILE A 305 -19.97 -38.72 -21.34
C ILE A 305 -21.42 -38.66 -21.87
N LEU A 306 -22.03 -37.48 -21.84
CA LEU A 306 -23.38 -37.25 -22.39
C LEU A 306 -23.46 -37.52 -23.89
N THR A 307 -22.47 -37.06 -24.66
CA THR A 307 -22.42 -37.33 -26.11
C THR A 307 -22.25 -38.81 -26.41
N LEU A 308 -21.43 -39.52 -25.63
CA LEU A 308 -21.17 -40.95 -25.83
C LEU A 308 -22.40 -41.79 -25.52
N ILE A 309 -23.17 -41.43 -24.49
CA ILE A 309 -24.47 -42.04 -24.17
C ILE A 309 -25.48 -41.84 -25.31
N LEU A 310 -25.54 -40.63 -25.89
CA LEU A 310 -26.43 -40.35 -27.02
C LEU A 310 -26.09 -41.17 -28.26
N TRP A 311 -24.79 -41.35 -28.57
CA TRP A 311 -24.36 -42.20 -29.68
C TRP A 311 -24.69 -43.68 -29.47
N ILE A 312 -24.52 -44.19 -28.25
CA ILE A 312 -24.90 -45.57 -27.91
C ILE A 312 -26.40 -45.78 -28.08
N LEU A 313 -27.23 -44.84 -27.61
CA LEU A 313 -28.69 -44.90 -27.77
C LEU A 313 -29.11 -44.87 -29.24
N ALA A 314 -28.49 -44.01 -30.05
CA ALA A 314 -28.74 -43.95 -31.49
C ALA A 314 -28.37 -45.28 -32.18
N TYR A 315 -27.23 -45.88 -31.82
CA TYR A 315 -26.80 -47.16 -32.39
C TYR A 315 -27.76 -48.30 -32.05
N ILE A 316 -28.23 -48.38 -30.80
CA ILE A 316 -29.22 -49.37 -30.36
C ILE A 316 -30.52 -49.22 -31.17
N LEU A 317 -30.97 -47.99 -31.42
CA LEU A 317 -32.20 -47.71 -32.16
C LEU A 317 -32.12 -48.16 -33.62
N VAL A 318 -30.96 -47.94 -34.27
CA VAL A 318 -30.68 -48.45 -35.62
C VAL A 318 -30.67 -49.98 -35.64
N LEU A 319 -30.06 -50.61 -34.64
CA LEU A 319 -29.97 -52.07 -34.57
C LEU A 319 -31.35 -52.71 -34.38
N ILE A 320 -32.22 -52.11 -33.56
CA ILE A 320 -33.62 -52.52 -33.42
C ILE A 320 -34.38 -52.37 -34.74
N ALA A 321 -34.20 -51.26 -35.46
CA ALA A 321 -34.85 -51.05 -36.76
C ALA A 321 -34.43 -52.13 -37.79
N VAL A 322 -33.15 -52.50 -37.82
CA VAL A 322 -32.64 -53.56 -38.69
C VAL A 322 -33.26 -54.92 -38.32
N VAL A 323 -33.35 -55.24 -37.03
CA VAL A 323 -34.01 -56.48 -36.57
C VAL A 323 -35.48 -56.52 -36.97
N VAL A 324 -36.21 -55.40 -36.85
CA VAL A 324 -37.62 -55.30 -37.27
C VAL A 324 -37.76 -55.51 -38.78
N VAL A 325 -36.87 -54.92 -39.59
CA VAL A 325 -36.87 -55.11 -41.05
C VAL A 325 -36.59 -56.56 -41.42
N ILE A 326 -35.59 -57.19 -40.79
CA ILE A 326 -35.27 -58.60 -41.02
C ILE A 326 -36.45 -59.51 -40.59
N ALA A 327 -37.03 -59.26 -39.42
CA ALA A 327 -38.20 -60.00 -38.94
C ALA A 327 -39.41 -59.84 -39.89
N SER A 328 -39.63 -58.63 -40.42
CA SER A 328 -40.67 -58.35 -41.42
C SER A 328 -40.44 -59.14 -42.71
N ILE A 329 -39.21 -59.17 -43.23
CA ILE A 329 -38.84 -59.94 -44.43
C ILE A 329 -39.03 -61.45 -44.20
N ILE A 330 -38.60 -61.97 -43.05
CA ILE A 330 -38.78 -63.40 -42.69
C ILE A 330 -40.27 -63.72 -42.55
N SER A 331 -41.06 -62.85 -41.92
CA SER A 331 -42.51 -63.04 -41.78
C SER A 331 -43.22 -63.04 -43.14
N ARG A 332 -42.81 -62.16 -44.06
CA ARG A 332 -43.32 -62.10 -45.44
C ARG A 332 -42.98 -63.36 -46.23
N ASN A 333 -41.76 -63.88 -46.08
CA ASN A 333 -41.33 -65.11 -46.74
C ASN A 333 -42.04 -66.35 -46.15
N ARG A 334 -42.26 -66.39 -44.82
CA ARG A 334 -43.09 -67.44 -44.19
C ARG A 334 -44.54 -67.37 -44.63
N ARG A 335 -45.12 -66.18 -44.80
CA ARG A 335 -46.49 -65.98 -45.30
C ARG A 335 -46.62 -66.43 -46.76
N PHE A 336 -45.65 -66.08 -47.60
CA PHE A 336 -45.58 -66.52 -49.00
C PHE A 336 -45.49 -68.05 -49.13
N LYS A 337 -44.63 -68.72 -48.34
CA LYS A 337 -44.56 -70.20 -48.31
C LYS A 337 -45.82 -70.87 -47.75
N ARG A 338 -46.63 -70.15 -46.97
CA ARG A 338 -47.92 -70.64 -46.44
C ARG A 338 -49.05 -70.49 -47.46
N GLU A 339 -49.00 -69.45 -48.27
CA GLU A 339 -49.95 -69.18 -49.36
C GLU A 339 -49.61 -69.99 -50.64
N PHE A 340 -48.35 -70.41 -50.81
CA PHE A 340 -47.86 -71.25 -51.91
C PHE A 340 -46.97 -72.40 -51.39
N PRO A 341 -47.55 -73.50 -50.88
CA PRO A 341 -46.77 -74.66 -50.43
C PRO A 341 -46.12 -75.40 -51.62
N PRO A 342 -44.88 -75.92 -51.48
CA PRO A 342 -44.09 -76.46 -52.59
C PRO A 342 -44.58 -77.79 -53.19
N GLU A 343 -45.71 -78.33 -52.71
CA GLU A 343 -46.30 -79.59 -53.24
C GLU A 343 -47.54 -79.37 -54.12
N THR A 344 -47.81 -78.13 -54.54
CA THR A 344 -48.77 -77.85 -55.62
C THR A 344 -48.06 -77.16 -56.79
N TRP A 345 -47.19 -77.92 -57.45
CA TRP A 345 -46.81 -77.73 -58.85
C TRP A 345 -46.92 -79.07 -59.56
#